data_AF-A0A352S095-F1
#
_entry.id   AF-A0A352S095-F1
#
_cell.length_a   1.000
_cell.length_b   1.000
_cell.length_c   1.000
_cell.angle_alpha   90.00
_cell.angle_beta   90.00
_cell.angle_gamma   90.00
#
_symmetry.space_group_name_H-M   'P 1'
#
loop_
_entity.id
_entity.type
_entity.pdbx_description
1 polymer ?
#
loop_
_entity_poly.entity_id
_entity_poly.type
_entity_poly.pdbx_seq_one_letter_code
_entity_poly.pdbx_strand_id
1 'polypeptide(L)' 'TRHDAQVLSHPRIPVSPKGTGDLFSAKLTARLLEGMPLAEAAASASDHVVTALEATRRAQSLELQLPSTPCITHRE' A
#
# COMPACT_ATOMS: atom_id res chain seq x y z
N THR A 1 -8.09 -11.01 26.38
CA THR A 1 -7.66 -10.23 25.18
C THR A 1 -7.82 -11.00 23.86
N ARG A 2 -8.69 -12.02 23.76
CA ARG A 2 -8.83 -12.89 22.57
C ARG A 2 -10.08 -12.56 21.72
N HIS A 3 -10.52 -11.30 21.63
CA HIS A 3 -11.83 -10.97 21.05
C HIS A 3 -11.87 -9.89 19.95
N ASP A 4 -10.74 -9.47 19.36
CA ASP A 4 -10.79 -8.61 18.16
C ASP A 4 -9.69 -8.98 17.16
N ALA A 5 -9.83 -10.14 16.52
CA ALA A 5 -9.06 -10.46 15.34
C ALA A 5 -9.84 -10.00 14.10
N GLN A 6 -9.33 -9.00 13.39
CA GLN A 6 -9.92 -8.54 12.15
C GLN A 6 -9.21 -9.16 10.95
N VAL A 7 -9.98 -9.73 10.03
CA VAL A 7 -9.47 -10.29 8.78
C VAL A 7 -9.72 -9.27 7.67
N LEU A 8 -8.65 -8.92 6.95
CA LEU A 8 -8.71 -8.07 5.77
C LEU A 8 -8.48 -8.92 4.52
N SER A 9 -9.17 -8.58 3.44
CA SER A 9 -9.03 -9.25 2.14
C SER A 9 -8.92 -8.19 1.05
N HIS A 10 -8.04 -8.43 0.09
CA HIS A 10 -7.77 -7.53 -1.03
C HIS A 10 -7.60 -8.36 -2.31
N PRO A 11 -7.85 -7.79 -3.51
CA PRO A 11 -7.71 -8.52 -4.77
C PRO A 11 -6.26 -8.98 -4.99
N ARG A 12 -6.12 -10.11 -5.69
CA ARG A 12 -4.83 -10.60 -6.17
C ARG A 12 -4.60 -10.10 -7.60
N ILE A 13 -3.59 -9.25 -7.77
CA ILE A 13 -3.17 -8.78 -9.11
C ILE A 13 -2.20 -9.82 -9.70
N PRO A 14 -2.34 -10.22 -10.98
CA PRO A 14 -1.52 -11.26 -11.60
C PRO A 14 -0.12 -10.77 -12.01
N VAL A 15 0.59 -10.13 -11.07
CA VAL A 15 2.01 -9.75 -11.16
C VAL A 15 2.68 -10.02 -9.82
N SER A 16 3.96 -10.38 -9.83
CA SER A 16 4.69 -10.81 -8.62
C SER A 16 6.02 -10.08 -8.43
N PRO A 17 6.06 -8.73 -8.47
CA PRO A 17 7.29 -8.00 -8.15
C PRO A 17 7.69 -8.26 -6.70
N LYS A 18 8.99 -8.18 -6.42
CA LYS A 18 9.51 -8.22 -5.05
C LYS A 18 9.26 -6.87 -4.36
N GLY A 19 9.38 -6.85 -3.02
CA GLY A 19 9.25 -5.62 -2.23
C GLY A 19 7.83 -5.19 -1.85
N THR A 20 6.80 -5.99 -2.13
CA THR A 20 5.41 -5.65 -1.72
C THR A 20 5.21 -5.61 -0.21
N GLY A 21 5.91 -6.48 0.53
CA GLY A 21 5.93 -6.46 2.00
C GLY A 21 6.64 -5.24 2.57
N ASP A 22 7.71 -4.79 1.91
CA ASP A 22 8.43 -3.56 2.28
C ASP A 22 7.55 -2.33 2.06
N LEU A 23 6.88 -2.25 0.91
CA LEU A 23 5.91 -1.19 0.61
C LEU A 23 4.74 -1.18 1.60
N PHE A 24 4.16 -2.35 1.90
CA PHE A 24 3.09 -2.49 2.89
C PHE A 24 3.54 -1.93 4.24
N SER A 25 4.70 -2.36 4.74
CA SER A 25 5.24 -1.95 6.03
C SER A 25 5.51 -0.45 6.07
N ALA A 26 6.11 0.11 5.00
CA ALA A 26 6.36 1.54 4.90
C ALA A 26 5.06 2.36 4.95
N LYS A 27 4.01 1.94 4.24
CA LYS A 27 2.71 2.64 4.27
C LYS A 27 1.96 2.45 5.59
N LEU A 28 1.97 1.26 6.15
CA LEU A 28 1.39 0.98 7.46
C LEU A 28 2.02 1.89 8.52
N THR A 29 3.34 1.94 8.60
CA THR A 29 4.06 2.80 9.55
C THR A 29 3.73 4.27 9.33
N ALA A 30 3.70 4.76 8.08
CA ALA A 30 3.32 6.14 7.80
C ALA A 30 1.92 6.49 8.33
N ARG A 31 0.92 5.63 8.07
CA ARG A 31 -0.46 5.81 8.54
C ARG A 31 -0.57 5.77 10.08
N LEU A 32 0.18 4.88 10.72
CA LEU A 32 0.24 4.79 12.18
C LEU A 32 0.86 6.06 12.80
N LEU A 33 1.91 6.60 12.19
CA LEU A 33 2.53 7.88 12.62
C LEU A 33 1.59 9.08 12.41
N GLU A 34 0.69 9.02 11.43
CA GLU A 34 -0.41 9.97 11.23
C GLU A 34 -1.56 9.80 12.24
N GLY A 35 -1.51 8.79 13.13
CA GLY A 35 -2.51 8.54 14.16
C GLY A 35 -3.68 7.66 13.72
N MET A 36 -3.63 7.04 12.54
CA MET A 36 -4.69 6.17 12.03
C MET A 36 -4.80 4.88 12.87
N PRO A 37 -6.03 4.40 13.19
CA PRO A 37 -6.22 3.12 13.87
C PRO A 37 -5.59 1.95 13.11
N LEU A 38 -5.04 0.95 13.82
CA LEU A 38 -4.27 -0.14 13.21
C LEU A 38 -5.00 -0.85 12.06
N ALA A 39 -6.28 -1.18 12.26
CA ALA A 39 -7.09 -1.84 11.24
C ALA A 39 -7.25 -1.02 9.97
N GLU A 40 -7.57 0.27 10.12
CA GLU A 40 -7.72 1.22 9.01
C GLU A 40 -6.39 1.46 8.31
N ALA A 41 -5.29 1.57 9.07
CA ALA A 41 -3.95 1.71 8.54
C ALA A 41 -3.52 0.48 7.72
N ALA A 42 -3.82 -0.73 8.21
CA ALA A 42 -3.54 -1.98 7.49
C ALA A 42 -4.38 -2.12 6.21
N ALA A 43 -5.67 -1.73 6.25
CA ALA A 43 -6.52 -1.70 5.07
C ALA A 43 -5.98 -0.68 4.04
N SER A 44 -5.67 0.54 4.47
CA SER A 44 -5.10 1.60 3.62
C SER A 44 -3.77 1.19 2.99
N ALA A 45 -2.89 0.54 3.74
CA ALA A 45 -1.62 0.04 3.24
C ALA A 45 -1.82 -1.10 2.21
N SER A 46 -2.78 -1.98 2.43
CA SER A 46 -3.14 -3.06 1.50
C SER A 46 -3.64 -2.48 0.16
N ASP A 47 -4.53 -1.50 0.20
CA ASP A 47 -5.05 -0.82 -1.00
C ASP A 47 -3.94 -0.10 -1.77
N HIS A 48 -2.97 0.47 -1.05
CA HIS A 48 -1.81 1.11 -1.68
C HIS A 48 -0.91 0.10 -2.40
N VAL A 49 -0.70 -1.09 -1.84
CA VAL A 49 0.02 -2.18 -2.50
C VAL A 49 -0.72 -2.66 -3.74
N VAL A 50 -2.04 -2.83 -3.67
CA VAL A 50 -2.86 -3.19 -4.83
C VAL A 50 -2.70 -2.16 -5.95
N THR A 51 -2.77 -0.87 -5.62
CA THR A 51 -2.59 0.23 -6.58
C THR A 51 -1.19 0.20 -7.22
N ALA A 52 -0.14 -0.06 -6.43
CA ALA A 52 1.23 -0.21 -6.93
C ALA A 52 1.38 -1.44 -7.85
N LEU A 53 0.75 -2.56 -7.52
CA LEU A 53 0.74 -3.76 -8.36
C LEU A 53 0.04 -3.51 -9.69
N GLU A 54 -1.08 -2.77 -9.69
CA GLU A 54 -1.74 -2.38 -10.93
C GLU A 54 -0.87 -1.45 -11.78
N ALA A 55 -0.18 -0.48 -11.17
CA ALA A 55 0.74 0.40 -11.87
C ALA A 55 1.90 -0.39 -12.48
N THR A 56 2.46 -1.35 -11.72
CA THR A 56 3.51 -2.27 -12.18
C THR A 56 3.05 -3.08 -13.37
N ARG A 57 1.83 -3.64 -13.31
CA ARG A 57 1.23 -4.40 -14.41
C ARG A 57 1.03 -3.54 -15.66
N ARG A 58 0.50 -2.33 -15.51
CA ARG A 58 0.29 -1.39 -16.64
C ARG A 58 1.60 -0.97 -17.30
N ALA A 59 2.64 -0.78 -16.51
CA ALA A 59 3.98 -0.44 -17.00
C ALA A 59 4.74 -1.65 -17.58
N GLN A 60 4.19 -2.87 -17.48
CA GLN A 60 4.88 -4.12 -17.83
C GLN A 60 6.25 -4.25 -17.16
N SER A 61 6.40 -3.69 -15.96
CA SER A 61 7.67 -3.65 -15.24
C SER A 61 7.88 -4.93 -14.43
N LEU A 62 9.14 -5.35 -14.34
CA LEU A 62 9.56 -6.42 -13.42
C LEU A 62 9.76 -5.90 -11.98
N GLU A 63 9.93 -4.59 -11.83
CA GLU A 63 10.14 -3.91 -10.55
C GLU A 63 8.89 -3.16 -10.12
N LEU A 64 8.61 -3.17 -8.80
CA LEU A 64 7.44 -2.55 -8.20
C LEU A 64 7.40 -1.05 -8.53
N GLN A 65 6.33 -0.60 -9.19
CA GLN A 65 6.10 0.80 -9.52
C GLN A 65 5.22 1.45 -8.46
N LEU A 66 5.69 2.56 -7.90
CA LEU A 66 4.89 3.35 -6.98
C LEU A 66 3.83 4.14 -7.76
N PRO A 67 2.58 4.22 -7.27
CA PRO A 67 1.57 5.04 -7.89
C PRO A 67 1.97 6.51 -7.84
N SER A 68 1.75 7.22 -8.94
CA SER A 68 2.06 8.64 -9.08
C SER A 68 1.32 9.42 -8.00
N THR A 69 2.05 10.04 -7.08
CA THR A 69 1.46 11.07 -6.23
C THR A 69 1.45 12.36 -7.06
N PRO A 70 0.35 13.11 -7.15
CA PRO A 70 0.40 14.42 -7.79
C PRO A 70 1.52 15.23 -7.14
N CYS A 71 2.46 15.71 -7.95
CA CYS A 71 3.53 16.59 -7.50
C CYS A 71 2.86 17.82 -6.87
N ILE A 72 2.93 17.96 -5.55
CA ILE A 72 2.54 19.19 -4.88
C ILE A 72 3.63 20.20 -5.22
N THR A 73 3.35 21.04 -6.22
CA THR A 73 4.18 22.21 -6.50
C THR A 73 3.99 23.16 -5.32
N HIS A 74 4.97 23.19 -4.41
CA HIS A 74 5.07 24.25 -3.42
C HIS A 74 5.32 25.56 -4.20
N ARG A 75 4.28 26.39 -4.33
CA ARG A 75 4.48 27.81 -4.62
C ARG A 75 4.89 28.47 -3.31
N GLU A 76 6.06 29.10 -3.35
CA GLU A 76 6.55 30.04 -2.33
C GLU A 76 5.61 31.25 -2.18
#